data_AF-C5LD75-F1
#
_entry.id   AF-C5LD75-F1
#
_cell.length_a   1.000
_cell.length_b   1.000
_cell.length_c   1.000
_cell.angle_alpha   90.00
_cell.angle_beta   90.00
_cell.angle_gamma   90.00
#
_symmetry.space_group_name_H-M   'P 1'
#
loop_
_entity.id
_entity.type
_entity.pdbx_description
1 polymer ?
#
loop_
_entity_poly.entity_id
_entity_poly.type
_entity_poly.pdbx_seq_one_letter_code
_entity_poly.pdbx_strand_id
1 'polypeptide(L)'
;MGLIPDRVVQLEPSQEDILRLYSESVRAYEELYAPYRDRNDRRITSPTAGSDRSAVGAGPSSPSSSHDESRNSGNEQQRGRSDSAELPGLYAELNTVRRDKAALEQQVSSLTESQMVLNNQRRLLADQLETARAQVEQCKAENSRLKADIEAMRERRRDASGHDSVLARAVSQSSNLDGAKLEFYREQMSILARENQRLKAKLSDYESCHRRT
;
A
#
# COMPACT_ATOMS: atom_id res chain seq x y z
N MET A 1 -49.09 -2.59 16.73
CA MET A 1 -48.51 -3.04 15.45
C MET A 1 -47.21 -2.26 15.24
N GLY A 2 -46.10 -2.78 15.77
CA GLY A 2 -44.78 -2.14 15.66
C GLY A 2 -44.10 -2.57 14.36
N LEU A 3 -43.74 -1.60 13.51
CA LEU A 3 -42.97 -1.81 12.30
C LEU A 3 -41.50 -2.06 12.68
N ILE A 4 -40.98 -3.24 12.34
CA ILE A 4 -39.57 -3.58 12.45
C ILE A 4 -38.86 -2.98 11.22
N PRO A 5 -37.85 -2.11 11.37
CA PRO A 5 -37.11 -1.61 10.23
C PRO A 5 -36.13 -2.67 9.71
N ASP A 6 -36.15 -2.86 8.39
CA ASP A 6 -35.24 -3.70 7.62
C ASP A 6 -33.78 -3.42 7.97
N ARG A 7 -33.09 -4.44 8.48
CA ARG A 7 -31.64 -4.42 8.60
C ARG A 7 -31.06 -4.55 7.20
N VAL A 8 -30.54 -3.44 6.67
CA VAL A 8 -29.60 -3.45 5.55
C VAL A 8 -28.38 -4.26 6.01
N VAL A 9 -28.26 -5.49 5.51
CA VAL A 9 -27.08 -6.32 5.71
C VAL A 9 -25.95 -5.68 4.91
N GLN A 10 -25.10 -4.91 5.57
CA GLN A 10 -23.80 -4.53 5.03
C GLN A 10 -22.98 -5.82 4.94
N LEU A 11 -22.87 -6.38 3.73
CA LEU A 11 -21.90 -7.43 3.45
C LEU A 11 -20.52 -6.78 3.43
N GLU A 12 -19.80 -6.93 4.54
CA GLU A 12 -18.36 -6.65 4.60
C GLU A 12 -17.66 -7.50 3.53
N PRO A 13 -16.86 -6.90 2.63
CA PRO A 13 -16.13 -7.65 1.61
C PRO A 13 -15.19 -8.65 2.28
N SER A 14 -15.14 -9.87 1.73
CA SER A 14 -14.30 -10.92 2.29
C SER A 14 -12.81 -10.56 2.13
N GLN A 15 -11.95 -11.14 2.96
CA GLN A 15 -10.49 -10.95 2.82
C GLN A 15 -9.98 -11.37 1.44
N GLU A 16 -10.63 -12.34 0.79
CA GLU A 16 -10.31 -12.77 -0.57
C GLU A 16 -10.65 -11.69 -1.60
N ASP A 17 -11.78 -10.99 -1.43
CA ASP A 17 -12.18 -9.89 -2.32
C ASP A 17 -11.21 -8.71 -2.23
N ILE A 18 -10.75 -8.38 -1.00
CA ILE A 18 -9.78 -7.31 -0.76
C ILE A 18 -8.44 -7.65 -1.40
N LEU A 19 -7.95 -8.89 -1.22
CA LEU A 19 -6.69 -9.34 -1.82
C LEU A 19 -6.76 -9.39 -3.34
N ARG A 20 -7.91 -9.77 -3.90
CA ARG A 20 -8.13 -9.77 -5.34
C ARG A 20 -8.11 -8.36 -5.91
N LEU A 21 -8.85 -7.41 -5.30
CA LEU A 21 -8.82 -6.00 -5.68
C LEU A 21 -7.42 -5.40 -5.61
N TYR A 22 -6.65 -5.74 -4.56
CA TYR A 22 -5.26 -5.31 -4.45
C TYR A 22 -4.41 -5.85 -5.60
N SER A 23 -4.51 -7.15 -5.91
CA SER A 23 -3.75 -7.76 -7.01
C SER A 23 -4.10 -7.19 -8.38
N GLU A 24 -5.38 -6.89 -8.63
CA GLU A 24 -5.85 -6.25 -9.87
C GLU A 24 -5.33 -4.80 -9.97
N SER A 25 -5.31 -4.07 -8.85
CA SER A 25 -4.78 -2.69 -8.82
C SER A 25 -3.27 -2.62 -9.08
N VAL A 26 -2.50 -3.58 -8.55
CA VAL A 26 -1.05 -3.66 -8.77
C VAL A 26 -0.75 -3.99 -10.23
N ARG A 27 -1.48 -4.95 -10.83
CA ARG A 27 -1.33 -5.28 -12.26
C ARG A 27 -1.65 -4.08 -13.15
N ALA A 28 -2.73 -3.35 -12.87
CA ALA A 28 -3.09 -2.15 -13.61
C ALA A 28 -2.01 -1.05 -13.50
N TYR A 29 -1.41 -0.89 -12.31
CA TYR A 29 -0.31 0.05 -12.12
C TYR A 29 0.95 -0.36 -12.90
N GLU A 30 1.29 -1.64 -12.91
CA GLU A 30 2.42 -2.18 -13.69
C GLU A 30 2.22 -2.00 -15.20
N GLU A 31 1.01 -2.22 -15.72
CA GLU A 31 0.70 -1.98 -17.15
C GLU A 31 0.79 -0.50 -17.53
N LEU A 32 0.33 0.40 -16.66
CA LEU A 32 0.39 1.84 -16.91
C LEU A 32 1.83 2.40 -16.90
N TYR A 33 2.70 1.80 -16.09
CA TYR A 33 4.08 2.26 -15.89
C TYR A 33 5.15 1.45 -16.66
N ALA A 34 4.81 0.31 -17.25
CA ALA A 34 5.71 -0.48 -18.09
C ALA A 34 6.43 0.35 -19.20
N PRO A 35 5.79 1.30 -19.91
CA PRO A 35 6.44 2.09 -20.96
C PRO A 35 7.50 3.09 -20.45
N TYR A 36 7.47 3.43 -19.15
CA TYR A 36 8.40 4.39 -18.55
C TYR A 36 9.65 3.72 -17.99
N ARG A 37 9.57 2.42 -17.66
CA ARG A 37 10.71 1.64 -17.15
C ARG A 37 11.79 1.47 -18.22
N ASP A 38 11.37 1.20 -19.47
CA ASP A 38 12.26 0.91 -20.59
C ASP A 38 13.01 2.15 -21.14
N ARG A 39 12.54 3.37 -20.83
CA ARG A 39 13.22 4.62 -21.22
C ARG A 39 14.35 5.04 -20.28
N ASN A 40 14.30 4.64 -19.01
CA ASN A 40 15.36 4.99 -18.06
C ASN A 40 16.61 4.11 -18.25
N ASP A 41 16.47 2.85 -18.63
CA ASP A 41 17.62 1.96 -18.82
C ASP A 41 18.44 2.29 -20.07
N ARG A 42 17.84 2.92 -21.10
CA ARG A 42 18.58 3.40 -22.29
C ARG A 42 19.36 4.70 -22.06
N ARG A 43 19.09 5.44 -20.98
CA ARG A 43 19.77 6.73 -20.71
C ARG A 43 21.03 6.59 -19.87
N ILE A 44 21.29 5.42 -19.29
CA ILE A 44 22.40 5.22 -18.34
C ILE A 44 23.66 4.64 -19.02
N THR A 45 23.58 4.20 -20.29
CA THR A 45 24.71 3.52 -20.97
C THR A 45 25.32 4.24 -22.18
N SER A 46 25.00 5.50 -22.45
CA SER A 46 25.70 6.27 -23.49
C SER A 46 26.89 7.06 -22.89
N PRO A 47 28.12 6.90 -23.42
CA PRO A 47 29.31 7.53 -22.87
C PRO A 47 29.33 9.03 -23.17
N THR A 48 29.64 9.79 -22.14
CA THR A 48 30.02 11.20 -22.16
C THR A 48 31.26 11.39 -23.03
N ALA A 49 31.11 12.05 -24.17
CA ALA A 49 32.23 12.58 -24.95
C ALA A 49 31.93 14.04 -25.33
N GLY A 50 32.64 14.93 -24.63
CA GLY A 50 33.09 16.27 -25.02
C GLY A 50 32.25 17.09 -26.00
N SER A 51 31.68 18.18 -25.50
CA SER A 51 31.65 19.43 -26.27
C SER A 51 31.78 20.62 -25.33
N ASP A 52 33.04 21.03 -25.16
CA ASP A 52 33.39 22.37 -24.72
C ASP A 52 32.71 23.41 -25.62
N ARG A 53 31.95 24.32 -25.01
CA ARG A 53 31.68 25.64 -25.57
C ARG A 53 31.84 26.68 -24.47
N SER A 54 33.09 27.11 -24.30
CA SER A 54 33.40 28.39 -23.69
C SER A 54 33.05 29.51 -24.67
N ALA A 55 32.26 30.46 -24.18
CA ALA A 55 32.01 31.74 -24.81
C ALA A 55 33.25 32.64 -24.67
N VAL A 56 33.71 33.24 -25.76
CA VAL A 56 34.42 34.54 -25.73
C VAL A 56 34.09 35.28 -27.03
N GLY A 57 33.63 36.52 -26.88
CA GLY A 57 33.21 37.38 -27.98
C GLY A 57 34.34 37.77 -28.94
N ALA A 58 33.92 38.06 -30.17
CA ALA A 58 34.72 38.76 -31.16
C ALA A 58 33.88 39.94 -31.66
N GLY A 59 34.33 41.15 -31.32
CA GLY A 59 33.79 42.40 -31.83
C GLY A 59 34.13 42.60 -33.31
N PRO A 60 33.43 43.52 -33.99
CA PRO A 60 33.64 43.76 -35.41
C PRO A 60 34.95 44.50 -35.67
N SER A 61 35.76 43.94 -36.57
CA SER A 61 36.99 44.52 -37.08
C SER A 61 36.71 45.79 -37.89
N SER A 62 37.37 46.88 -37.52
CA SER A 62 37.51 48.09 -38.34
C SER A 62 38.54 47.87 -39.45
N PRO A 63 38.32 48.34 -40.69
CA PRO A 63 39.40 48.61 -41.62
C PRO A 63 39.77 50.10 -41.59
N SER A 64 41.05 50.33 -41.34
CA SER A 64 41.73 51.61 -41.45
C SER A 64 41.68 52.12 -42.89
N SER A 65 41.20 53.36 -43.02
CA SER A 65 41.23 54.19 -44.22
C SER A 65 42.66 54.67 -44.50
N SER A 66 43.15 54.46 -45.72
CA SER A 66 44.23 55.23 -46.32
C SER A 66 43.63 56.22 -47.32
N HIS A 67 43.94 57.50 -47.13
CA HIS A 67 43.68 58.57 -48.08
C HIS A 67 44.26 58.26 -49.46
N ASP A 68 43.44 58.42 -50.50
CA ASP A 68 43.93 58.94 -51.77
C ASP A 68 42.86 59.88 -52.36
N GLU A 69 43.27 61.12 -52.61
CA GLU A 69 42.44 62.18 -53.16
C GLU A 69 42.29 61.96 -54.67
N SER A 70 41.05 61.77 -55.14
CA SER A 70 40.73 62.08 -56.53
C SER A 70 39.29 62.54 -56.67
N ARG A 71 39.19 63.85 -56.86
CA ARG A 71 38.16 64.62 -57.55
C ARG A 71 37.18 63.74 -58.34
N ASN A 72 35.91 63.73 -57.94
CA ASN A 72 34.85 63.52 -58.91
C ASN A 72 33.55 64.25 -58.53
N SER A 73 33.28 65.30 -59.29
CA SER A 73 32.05 66.07 -59.30
C SER A 73 30.92 65.20 -59.89
N GLY A 74 30.17 64.48 -59.05
CA GLY A 74 29.06 63.65 -59.54
C GLY A 74 28.10 63.00 -58.53
N ASN A 75 28.15 63.31 -57.22
CA ASN A 75 27.52 62.46 -56.19
C ASN A 75 26.20 62.93 -55.57
N GLU A 76 25.63 64.07 -55.96
CA GLU A 76 24.37 64.55 -55.34
C GLU A 76 23.12 63.81 -55.84
N GLN A 77 23.18 63.15 -57.01
CA GLN A 77 22.08 62.34 -57.55
C GLN A 77 22.10 60.86 -57.13
N GLN A 78 23.18 60.37 -56.50
CA GLN A 78 23.29 59.00 -55.99
C GLN A 78 22.97 58.90 -54.48
N ARG A 79 23.26 59.93 -53.67
CA ARG A 79 22.90 59.93 -52.23
C ARG A 79 21.38 59.85 -52.00
N GLY A 80 20.58 60.60 -52.78
CA GLY A 80 19.12 60.52 -52.69
C GLY A 80 18.50 59.19 -53.17
N ARG A 81 19.24 58.38 -53.93
CA ARG A 81 18.79 57.06 -54.40
C ARG A 81 19.16 55.93 -53.43
N SER A 82 20.30 56.03 -52.75
CA SER A 82 20.72 55.07 -51.71
C SER A 82 19.82 55.16 -50.47
N ASP A 83 19.57 56.37 -49.97
CA ASP A 83 18.69 56.59 -48.81
C ASP A 83 17.24 56.14 -49.09
N SER A 84 16.79 56.26 -50.36
CA SER A 84 15.47 55.81 -50.80
C SER A 84 15.36 54.29 -51.00
N ALA A 85 16.47 53.58 -51.20
CA ALA A 85 16.50 52.13 -51.39
C ALA A 85 16.67 51.36 -50.06
N GLU A 86 17.21 52.00 -49.02
CA GLU A 86 17.38 51.43 -47.68
C GLU A 86 16.08 51.44 -46.85
N LEU A 87 15.22 52.45 -47.07
CA LEU A 87 13.90 52.59 -46.42
C LEU A 87 12.99 51.36 -46.58
N PRO A 88 12.80 50.79 -47.80
CA PRO A 88 12.04 49.56 -47.99
C PRO A 88 12.63 48.34 -47.25
N GLY A 89 13.95 48.24 -47.17
CA GLY A 89 14.65 47.16 -46.45
C GLY A 89 14.41 47.22 -44.95
N LEU A 90 14.58 48.41 -44.35
CA LEU A 90 14.28 48.64 -42.94
C LEU A 90 12.80 48.41 -42.60
N TYR A 91 11.88 48.73 -43.52
CA TYR A 91 10.46 48.47 -43.34
C TYR A 91 10.14 46.96 -43.39
N ALA A 92 10.83 46.21 -44.25
CA ALA A 92 10.71 44.76 -44.28
C ALA A 92 11.23 44.12 -42.99
N GLU A 93 12.39 44.54 -42.50
CA GLU A 93 12.97 44.09 -41.23
C GLU A 93 12.05 44.43 -40.04
N LEU A 94 11.54 45.65 -39.96
CA LEU A 94 10.59 46.05 -38.91
C LEU A 94 9.33 45.17 -38.90
N ASN A 95 8.82 44.83 -40.08
CA ASN A 95 7.68 43.92 -40.20
C ASN A 95 8.02 42.48 -39.77
N THR A 96 9.23 41.99 -40.06
CA THR A 96 9.69 40.68 -39.56
C THR A 96 9.82 40.69 -38.04
N VAL A 97 10.49 41.69 -37.46
CA VAL A 97 10.63 41.84 -36.00
C VAL A 97 9.26 41.95 -35.33
N ARG A 98 8.29 42.64 -35.93
CA ARG A 98 6.93 42.75 -35.41
C ARG A 98 6.22 41.40 -35.39
N ARG A 99 6.37 40.58 -36.43
CA ARG A 99 5.80 39.23 -36.47
C ARG A 99 6.48 38.30 -35.47
N ASP A 100 7.80 38.35 -35.38
CA ASP A 100 8.57 37.52 -34.45
C ASP A 100 8.24 37.88 -33.00
N LYS A 101 8.11 39.17 -32.69
CA LYS A 101 7.63 39.65 -31.39
C LYS A 101 6.25 39.07 -31.06
N ALA A 102 5.29 39.16 -31.98
CA ALA A 102 3.94 38.64 -31.76
C ALA A 102 3.95 37.11 -31.54
N ALA A 103 4.79 36.38 -32.28
CA ALA A 103 4.95 34.93 -32.10
C ALA A 103 5.56 34.58 -30.73
N LEU A 104 6.58 35.33 -30.29
CA LEU A 104 7.18 35.15 -28.96
C LEU A 104 6.18 35.47 -27.84
N GLU A 105 5.37 36.52 -27.97
CA GLU A 105 4.32 36.86 -26.99
C GLU A 105 3.28 35.73 -26.85
N GLN A 106 2.90 35.09 -27.96
CA GLN A 106 2.03 33.92 -27.95
C GLN A 106 2.69 32.71 -27.27
N GLN A 107 3.96 32.45 -27.57
CA GLN A 107 4.72 31.36 -26.94
C GLN A 107 4.85 31.56 -25.43
N VAL A 108 5.17 32.78 -24.98
CA VAL A 108 5.26 33.12 -23.55
C VAL A 108 3.91 32.92 -22.87
N SER A 109 2.81 33.32 -23.50
CA SER A 109 1.46 33.13 -22.96
C SER A 109 1.13 31.63 -22.80
N SER A 110 1.40 30.82 -23.83
CA SER A 110 1.20 29.37 -23.79
C SER A 110 2.07 28.67 -22.73
N LEU A 111 3.34 29.08 -22.60
CA LEU A 111 4.23 28.56 -21.55
C LEU A 111 3.74 28.92 -20.15
N THR A 112 3.21 30.12 -19.97
CA THR A 112 2.64 30.58 -18.69
C THR A 112 1.43 29.74 -18.30
N GLU A 113 0.53 29.46 -19.24
CA GLU A 113 -0.61 28.57 -19.04
C GLU A 113 -0.16 27.14 -18.70
N SER A 114 0.80 26.59 -19.44
CA SER A 114 1.37 25.27 -19.18
C SER A 114 1.99 25.19 -17.78
N GLN A 115 2.73 26.22 -17.37
CA GLN A 115 3.33 26.31 -16.04
C GLN A 115 2.26 26.33 -14.93
N MET A 116 1.15 27.03 -15.13
CA MET A 116 0.03 27.01 -14.18
C MET A 116 -0.59 25.62 -14.05
N VAL A 117 -0.82 24.93 -15.18
CA VAL A 117 -1.35 23.56 -15.18
C VAL A 117 -0.43 22.59 -14.44
N LEU A 118 0.88 22.63 -14.73
CA LEU A 118 1.87 21.78 -14.06
C LEU A 118 1.96 22.06 -12.56
N ASN A 119 1.88 23.33 -12.15
CA ASN A 119 1.87 23.69 -10.73
C ASN A 119 0.63 23.15 -10.00
N ASN A 120 -0.53 23.21 -10.64
CA ASN A 120 -1.77 22.65 -10.08
C ASN A 120 -1.69 21.12 -9.97
N GLN A 121 -1.18 20.44 -10.99
CA GLN A 121 -0.96 19.00 -10.95
C GLN A 121 0.02 18.60 -9.84
N ARG A 122 1.13 19.34 -9.69
CA ARG A 122 2.11 19.10 -8.62
C ARG A 122 1.47 19.23 -7.24
N ARG A 123 0.61 20.23 -7.03
CA ARG A 123 -0.11 20.42 -5.76
C ARG A 123 -1.07 19.26 -5.49
N LEU A 124 -1.86 18.86 -6.47
CA LEU A 124 -2.78 17.73 -6.34
C LEU A 124 -2.03 16.43 -5.97
N LEU A 125 -0.90 16.16 -6.63
CA LEU A 125 -0.07 15.00 -6.32
C LEU A 125 0.52 15.06 -4.90
N ALA A 126 0.89 16.24 -4.42
CA ALA A 126 1.37 16.41 -3.05
C ALA A 126 0.27 16.11 -2.02
N ASP A 127 -0.95 16.59 -2.26
CA ASP A 127 -2.10 16.34 -1.38
C ASP A 127 -2.49 14.84 -1.37
N GLN A 128 -2.43 14.19 -2.54
CA GLN A 128 -2.65 12.74 -2.68
C GLN A 128 -1.59 11.93 -1.95
N LEU A 129 -0.31 12.32 -2.07
CA LEU A 129 0.81 11.67 -1.38
C LEU A 129 0.64 11.75 0.14
N GLU A 130 0.24 12.92 0.66
CA GLU A 130 0.05 13.10 2.10
C GLU A 130 -1.13 12.27 2.62
N THR A 131 -2.22 12.21 1.85
CA THR A 131 -3.37 11.34 2.16
C THR A 131 -2.96 9.87 2.19
N ALA A 132 -2.18 9.41 1.20
CA ALA A 132 -1.70 8.04 1.14
C ALA A 132 -0.76 7.71 2.33
N ARG A 133 0.09 8.65 2.74
CA ARG A 133 0.94 8.48 3.94
C ARG A 133 0.12 8.32 5.20
N ALA A 134 -0.89 9.16 5.40
CA ALA A 134 -1.78 9.06 6.55
C ALA A 134 -2.51 7.70 6.59
N GLN A 135 -3.00 7.22 5.44
CA GLN A 135 -3.62 5.89 5.33
C GLN A 135 -2.65 4.77 5.66
N VAL A 136 -1.39 4.85 5.20
CA VAL A 136 -0.36 3.85 5.52
C VAL A 136 -0.08 3.79 7.02
N GLU A 137 0.04 4.94 7.69
CA GLU A 137 0.26 4.97 9.14
C GLU A 137 -0.94 4.43 9.93
N GLN A 138 -2.17 4.73 9.49
CA GLN A 138 -3.37 4.13 10.06
C GLN A 138 -3.36 2.59 9.91
N CYS A 139 -3.09 2.09 8.70
CA CYS A 139 -3.01 0.65 8.43
C CYS A 139 -1.92 -0.03 9.29
N LYS A 140 -0.78 0.62 9.51
CA LYS A 140 0.28 0.11 10.40
C LYS A 140 -0.22 -0.01 11.85
N ALA A 141 -0.90 1.00 12.35
CA ALA A 141 -1.44 1.00 13.71
C ALA A 141 -2.49 -0.11 13.88
N GLU A 142 -3.40 -0.26 12.92
CA GLU A 142 -4.42 -1.33 12.92
C GLU A 142 -3.77 -2.72 12.85
N ASN A 143 -2.76 -2.90 12.00
CA ASN A 143 -2.03 -4.17 11.89
C ASN A 143 -1.34 -4.56 13.21
N SER A 144 -0.71 -3.60 13.88
CA SER A 144 -0.11 -3.82 15.21
C SER A 144 -1.16 -4.19 16.26
N ARG A 145 -2.33 -3.53 16.25
CA ARG A 145 -3.44 -3.87 17.15
C ARG A 145 -3.94 -5.29 16.90
N LEU A 146 -4.19 -5.66 15.64
CA LEU A 146 -4.66 -6.99 15.26
C LEU A 146 -3.65 -8.08 15.66
N LYS A 147 -2.35 -7.84 15.52
CA LYS A 147 -1.31 -8.77 15.99
C LYS A 147 -1.39 -9.01 17.49
N ALA A 148 -1.58 -7.95 18.29
CA ALA A 148 -1.73 -8.06 19.73
C ALA A 148 -3.02 -8.83 20.09
N ASP A 149 -4.13 -8.55 19.41
CA ASP A 149 -5.41 -9.24 19.61
C ASP A 149 -5.29 -10.74 19.31
N ILE A 150 -4.61 -11.10 18.21
CA ILE A 150 -4.36 -12.50 17.84
C ILE A 150 -3.55 -13.22 18.92
N GLU A 151 -2.50 -12.58 19.46
CA GLU A 151 -1.67 -13.20 20.48
C GLU A 151 -2.44 -13.38 21.80
N ALA A 152 -3.25 -12.40 22.19
CA ALA A 152 -4.13 -12.52 23.35
C ALA A 152 -5.15 -13.68 23.18
N MET A 153 -5.70 -13.85 21.98
CA MET A 153 -6.62 -14.96 21.68
C MET A 153 -5.91 -16.32 21.72
N ARG A 154 -4.65 -16.39 21.28
CA ARG A 154 -3.84 -17.62 21.38
C ARG A 154 -3.56 -18.00 22.83
N GLU A 155 -3.25 -17.02 23.69
CA GLU A 155 -3.05 -17.24 25.13
C GLU A 155 -4.32 -17.80 25.77
N ARG A 156 -5.46 -17.12 25.57
CA ARG A 156 -6.76 -17.57 26.09
C ARG A 156 -7.11 -19.00 25.65
N ARG A 157 -6.76 -19.36 24.41
CA ARG A 157 -6.97 -20.73 23.91
C ARG A 157 -6.07 -21.75 24.60
N ARG A 158 -4.81 -21.40 24.87
CA ARG A 158 -3.88 -22.26 25.62
C ARG A 158 -4.38 -22.48 27.06
N ASP A 159 -4.85 -21.43 27.72
CA ASP A 159 -5.43 -21.52 29.06
C ASP A 159 -6.68 -22.42 29.08
N ALA A 160 -7.60 -22.21 28.14
CA ALA A 160 -8.80 -23.04 28.02
C ALA A 160 -8.45 -24.53 27.80
N SER A 161 -7.50 -24.82 26.92
CA SER A 161 -7.02 -26.19 26.71
C SER A 161 -6.37 -26.78 27.97
N GLY A 162 -5.70 -25.96 28.77
CA GLY A 162 -5.17 -26.35 30.07
C GLY A 162 -6.28 -26.76 31.03
N HIS A 163 -7.32 -25.94 31.15
CA HIS A 163 -8.50 -26.24 31.96
C HIS A 163 -9.21 -27.52 31.53
N ASP A 164 -9.42 -27.73 30.23
CA ASP A 164 -10.05 -28.94 29.69
C ASP A 164 -9.26 -30.20 30.08
N SER A 165 -7.91 -30.13 30.06
CA SER A 165 -7.05 -31.24 30.46
C SER A 165 -7.16 -31.56 31.96
N VAL A 166 -7.30 -30.53 32.81
CA VAL A 166 -7.49 -30.68 34.25
C VAL A 166 -8.85 -31.28 34.55
N LEU A 167 -9.90 -30.79 33.88
CA LEU A 167 -11.26 -31.32 34.01
C LEU A 167 -11.32 -32.79 33.57
N ALA A 168 -10.72 -33.13 32.42
CA ALA A 168 -10.65 -34.51 31.95
C ALA A 168 -9.98 -35.43 32.98
N ARG A 169 -8.86 -35.00 33.57
CA ARG A 169 -8.17 -35.74 34.62
C ARG A 169 -9.04 -35.91 35.86
N ALA A 170 -9.70 -34.85 36.32
CA ALA A 170 -10.57 -34.88 37.49
C ALA A 170 -11.76 -35.83 37.29
N VAL A 171 -12.38 -35.81 36.10
CA VAL A 171 -13.47 -36.73 35.74
C VAL A 171 -13.00 -38.17 35.75
N SER A 172 -11.85 -38.49 35.14
CA SER A 172 -11.28 -39.85 35.18
C SER A 172 -10.95 -40.32 36.60
N GLN A 173 -10.46 -39.43 37.46
CA GLN A 173 -10.20 -39.75 38.86
C GLN A 173 -11.48 -40.06 39.62
N SER A 174 -12.54 -39.25 39.43
CA SER A 174 -13.84 -39.50 40.06
C SER A 174 -14.42 -40.84 39.62
N SER A 175 -14.41 -41.14 38.31
CA SER A 175 -14.94 -42.41 37.80
C SER A 175 -14.19 -43.62 38.36
N ASN A 176 -12.87 -43.51 38.51
CA ASN A 176 -12.05 -44.57 39.10
C ASN A 176 -12.36 -44.76 40.59
N LEU A 177 -12.52 -43.67 41.34
CA LEU A 177 -12.89 -43.73 42.76
C LEU A 177 -14.29 -44.33 42.95
N ASP A 178 -15.24 -43.95 42.10
CA ASP A 178 -16.61 -44.48 42.16
C ASP A 178 -16.63 -45.97 41.80
N GLY A 179 -15.90 -46.39 40.76
CA GLY A 179 -15.74 -47.80 40.41
C GLY A 179 -15.09 -48.61 41.53
N ALA A 180 -14.02 -48.11 42.14
CA ALA A 180 -13.34 -48.79 43.25
C ALA A 180 -14.23 -48.92 44.49
N LYS A 181 -15.00 -47.87 44.83
CA LYS A 181 -15.97 -47.92 45.93
C LYS A 181 -17.08 -48.94 45.66
N LEU A 182 -17.60 -48.98 44.44
CA LEU A 182 -18.64 -49.93 44.06
C LEU A 182 -18.14 -51.38 44.16
N GLU A 183 -16.95 -51.68 43.65
CA GLU A 183 -16.36 -53.02 43.77
C GLU A 183 -16.06 -53.39 45.23
N PHE A 184 -15.60 -52.43 46.04
CA PHE A 184 -15.43 -52.64 47.48
C PHE A 184 -16.77 -53.01 48.15
N TYR A 185 -17.84 -52.24 47.91
CA TYR A 185 -19.16 -52.53 48.49
C TYR A 185 -19.74 -53.86 47.97
N ARG A 186 -19.50 -54.19 46.71
CA ARG A 186 -19.91 -55.46 46.12
C ARG A 186 -19.24 -56.65 46.82
N GLU A 187 -17.95 -56.55 47.09
CA GLU A 187 -17.21 -57.60 47.81
C GLU A 187 -17.70 -57.70 49.27
N GLN A 188 -17.89 -56.57 49.96
CA GLN A 188 -18.45 -56.56 51.32
C GLN A 188 -19.82 -57.26 51.38
N MET A 189 -20.71 -56.97 50.42
CA MET A 189 -22.01 -57.63 50.30
C MET A 189 -21.90 -59.13 50.02
N SER A 190 -20.93 -59.56 49.20
CA SER A 190 -20.65 -60.98 48.94
C SER A 190 -20.18 -61.71 50.21
N ILE A 191 -19.31 -61.09 51.00
CA ILE A 191 -18.84 -61.62 52.28
C ILE A 191 -20.01 -61.79 53.26
N LEU A 192 -20.83 -60.74 53.42
CA LEU A 192 -22.01 -60.76 54.28
C LEU A 192 -23.02 -61.83 53.86
N ALA A 193 -23.26 -61.99 52.55
CA ALA A 193 -24.16 -63.02 52.03
C ALA A 193 -23.67 -64.43 52.37
N ARG A 194 -22.36 -64.70 52.19
CA ARG A 194 -21.73 -65.97 52.57
C ARG A 194 -21.83 -66.24 54.06
N GLU A 195 -21.59 -65.24 54.90
CA GLU A 195 -21.70 -65.38 56.35
C GLU A 195 -23.15 -65.64 56.80
N ASN A 196 -24.12 -64.94 56.20
CA ASN A 196 -25.55 -65.17 56.46
C ASN A 196 -25.97 -66.60 56.10
N GLN A 197 -25.51 -67.13 54.95
CA GLN A 197 -25.72 -68.53 54.57
C GLN A 197 -25.09 -69.50 55.58
N ARG A 198 -23.85 -69.23 56.01
CA ARG A 198 -23.17 -70.06 57.03
C ARG A 198 -23.93 -70.08 58.35
N LEU A 199 -24.43 -68.94 58.80
CA LEU A 199 -25.23 -68.83 60.02
C LEU A 199 -26.56 -69.57 59.90
N LYS A 200 -27.25 -69.48 58.76
CA LYS A 200 -28.48 -70.25 58.48
C LYS A 200 -28.22 -71.76 58.52
N ALA A 201 -27.13 -72.23 57.93
CA ALA A 201 -26.74 -73.64 57.99
C ALA A 201 -26.52 -74.09 59.45
N LYS A 202 -25.74 -73.33 60.23
CA LYS A 202 -25.52 -73.62 61.66
C LYS A 202 -26.81 -73.66 62.47
N LEU A 203 -27.76 -72.75 62.21
CA LEU A 203 -29.05 -72.71 62.88
C LEU A 203 -29.86 -73.97 62.56
N SER A 204 -29.92 -74.36 61.27
CA SER A 204 -30.59 -75.59 60.82
C SER A 204 -30.01 -76.85 61.46
N ASP A 205 -28.68 -76.93 61.58
CA ASP A 205 -27.99 -78.05 62.24
C ASP A 205 -28.36 -78.11 63.72
N TYR A 206 -28.35 -76.95 64.41
CA TYR A 206 -28.72 -76.85 65.82
C TYR A 206 -30.17 -77.28 66.06
N GLU A 207 -31.13 -76.78 65.27
CA GLU A 207 -32.53 -77.20 65.36
C GLU A 207 -32.70 -78.70 65.10
N SER A 208 -31.92 -79.26 64.18
CA SER A 208 -31.94 -80.69 63.87
C SER A 208 -31.39 -81.55 65.00
N CYS A 209 -30.36 -81.09 65.71
CA CYS A 209 -29.86 -81.74 66.92
C CYS A 209 -30.88 -81.66 68.06
N HIS A 210 -31.50 -80.50 68.27
CA HIS A 210 -32.41 -80.29 69.38
C HIS A 210 -33.74 -81.05 69.24
N ARG A 211 -34.25 -81.25 68.02
CA ARG A 211 -35.44 -82.10 67.81
C ARG A 211 -35.21 -83.60 68.07
N ARG A 212 -33.95 -84.06 68.17
CA ARG A 212 -33.60 -85.48 68.36
C ARG A 212 -33.33 -85.85 69.83
N THR A 213 -33.22 -84.86 70.72
CA THR A 213 -33.04 -85.04 72.17
C THR A 213 -34.36 -84.90 72.89
#